data_AF-A0A9X4KUM3-F1
#
_entry.id   AF-A0A9X4KUM3-F1
#
_cell.length_a   1.000
_cell.length_b   1.000
_cell.length_c   1.000
_cell.angle_alpha   90.00
_cell.angle_beta   90.00
_cell.angle_gamma   90.00
#
_symmetry.space_group_name_H-M   'P 1'
#
loop_
_entity.id
_entity.type
_entity.pdbx_description
1 polymer ?
#
loop_
_entity_poly.entity_id
_entity_poly.type
_entity_poly.pdbx_seq_one_letter_code
_entity_poly.pdbx_strand_id
1 'polypeptide(L)'
;MTVHASGVKFYAFRLSCNDFLICFMDKETKTNSPITVRFLSSYLWSFGVIQAYLNFLKWFNNFSVDVQSTKLSRVDPSLDADEISFKQKDAMGIVTRAKGKTQHFVDEIYTSGRTFSGFTVGRGNPILARIYNKTFEINNSGKLWFRDIWRNNGWDENKPVWRVEFQVRRQALIEFGIPTFDLFADKQDELWAYLTQEWLSLRKPCSDNISRWKLTTKWMKVQRAITNYSAEPLIRETIKQSNLIQLLDQASGLFMSVAALSNHDSPERYIKIIRVVVRNKAIKKKINHLIAKRN
;
A
#
# COMPACT_ATOMS: atom_id res chain seq x y z
N MET A 1 16.87 14.56 17.97
CA MET A 1 16.24 13.25 17.69
C MET A 1 15.72 12.71 19.02
N THR A 2 14.51 12.15 19.06
CA THR A 2 13.88 11.63 20.27
C THR A 2 13.99 10.11 20.28
N VAL A 3 14.50 9.56 21.39
CA VAL A 3 14.53 8.11 21.64
C VAL A 3 13.29 7.74 22.44
N HIS A 4 12.58 6.69 22.02
CA HIS A 4 11.36 6.24 22.70
C HIS A 4 11.72 5.18 23.74
N ALA A 5 11.01 5.18 24.87
CA ALA A 5 11.22 4.21 25.96
C ALA A 5 10.84 2.76 25.56
N SER A 6 10.02 2.59 24.52
CA SER A 6 9.58 1.29 24.02
C SER A 6 9.70 1.19 22.50
N GLY A 7 10.01 -0.02 22.05
CA GLY A 7 10.04 -0.40 20.65
C GLY A 7 8.65 -0.59 20.05
N VAL A 8 8.61 -1.18 18.86
CA VAL A 8 7.39 -1.61 18.17
C VAL A 8 7.51 -3.08 17.81
N LYS A 9 6.42 -3.71 17.35
CA LYS A 9 6.45 -5.13 16.97
C LYS A 9 7.63 -5.45 16.05
N PHE A 10 8.47 -6.39 16.45
CA PHE A 10 9.74 -6.83 15.82
C PHE A 10 10.94 -5.88 15.94
N TYR A 11 10.79 -4.65 16.41
CA TYR A 11 11.89 -3.68 16.49
C TYR A 11 12.03 -3.17 17.93
N ALA A 12 13.10 -3.57 18.60
CA ALA A 12 13.36 -3.23 19.99
C ALA A 12 13.61 -1.73 20.20
N PHE A 13 14.26 -1.06 19.25
CA PHE A 13 14.61 0.35 19.36
C PHE A 13 13.85 1.21 18.37
N ARG A 14 13.38 2.37 18.82
CA ARG A 14 12.62 3.32 18.01
C ARG A 14 13.09 4.75 18.28
N LEU A 15 13.37 5.46 17.21
CA LEU A 15 13.76 6.87 17.23
C LEU A 15 12.87 7.68 16.29
N SER A 16 12.68 8.95 16.59
CA SER A 16 11.95 9.88 15.73
C SER A 16 12.56 11.27 15.73
N CYS A 17 12.36 11.98 14.63
CA CYS A 17 12.49 13.43 14.55
C CYS A 17 11.25 14.01 13.85
N ASN A 18 11.30 15.29 13.49
CA ASN A 18 10.24 15.94 12.72
C ASN A 18 10.14 15.41 11.29
N ASP A 19 11.17 14.70 10.82
CA ASP A 19 11.31 14.29 9.43
C ASP A 19 10.98 12.82 9.20
N PHE A 20 11.45 11.95 10.09
CA PHE A 20 11.29 10.50 9.94
C PHE A 20 11.26 9.77 11.27
N LEU A 21 10.77 8.53 11.21
CA LEU A 21 10.92 7.53 12.26
C LEU A 21 11.85 6.44 11.76
N ILE A 22 12.73 5.97 12.62
CA ILE A 22 13.62 4.84 12.34
C ILE A 22 13.50 3.83 13.47
N CYS A 23 13.38 2.56 13.12
CA CYS A 23 13.34 1.46 14.08
C CYS A 23 14.43 0.43 13.77
N PHE A 24 15.02 -0.13 14.83
CA PHE A 24 16.07 -1.13 14.76
C PHE A 24 15.63 -2.40 15.48
N MET A 25 15.96 -3.55 14.90
CA MET A 25 15.91 -4.83 15.58
C MET A 25 17.08 -4.96 16.55
N ASP A 26 16.86 -5.66 17.66
CA ASP A 26 17.92 -6.16 18.53
C ASP A 26 18.59 -7.41 17.96
N LYS A 27 17.83 -8.21 17.19
CA LYS A 27 18.32 -9.42 16.52
C LYS A 27 17.79 -9.54 15.11
N GLU A 28 18.68 -9.80 14.16
CA GLU A 28 18.31 -9.97 12.76
C GLU A 28 17.41 -11.21 12.56
N THR A 29 16.47 -11.09 11.62
CA THR A 29 15.58 -12.18 11.23
C THR A 29 15.64 -12.39 9.73
N LYS A 30 15.38 -13.61 9.25
CA LYS A 30 15.39 -13.92 7.81
C LYS A 30 14.30 -13.19 7.01
N THR A 31 13.22 -12.76 7.65
CA THR A 31 11.99 -12.32 6.98
C THR A 31 11.83 -10.80 6.93
N ASN A 32 12.32 -10.08 7.94
CA ASN A 32 12.16 -8.64 8.07
C ASN A 32 13.50 -7.92 7.92
N SER A 33 13.45 -6.68 7.44
CA SER A 33 14.67 -5.84 7.39
C SER A 33 15.06 -5.43 8.81
N PRO A 34 16.34 -5.48 9.19
CA PRO A 34 16.78 -5.14 10.55
C PRO A 34 16.55 -3.66 10.90
N ILE A 35 16.42 -2.81 9.87
CA ILE A 35 16.15 -1.39 9.99
C ILE A 35 14.89 -1.07 9.18
N THR A 36 14.00 -0.28 9.76
CA THR A 36 12.88 0.32 9.02
C THR A 36 12.83 1.81 9.20
N VAL A 37 12.49 2.51 8.12
CA VAL A 37 12.43 3.97 8.08
C VAL A 37 11.06 4.36 7.55
N ARG A 38 10.44 5.36 8.19
CA ARG A 38 9.19 5.98 7.74
C ARG A 38 9.36 7.48 7.67
N PHE A 39 9.35 8.03 6.46
CA PHE A 39 9.31 9.48 6.25
C PHE A 39 7.94 10.03 6.62
N LEU A 40 7.94 11.15 7.34
CA LEU A 40 6.74 11.86 7.74
C LEU A 40 6.25 12.78 6.62
N SER A 41 4.96 13.08 6.62
CA SER A 41 4.38 13.94 5.59
C SER A 41 5.04 15.33 5.55
N SER A 42 5.36 15.91 6.71
CA SER A 42 6.09 17.19 6.80
C SER A 42 7.37 17.17 5.98
N TYR A 43 8.16 16.11 6.11
CA TYR A 43 9.41 15.94 5.40
C TYR A 43 9.22 15.79 3.90
N LEU A 44 8.30 14.91 3.51
CA LEU A 44 8.00 14.64 2.10
C LEU A 44 7.47 15.88 1.38
N TRP A 45 6.61 16.66 2.03
CA TRP A 45 6.06 17.89 1.44
C TRP A 45 7.07 19.04 1.43
N SER A 46 8.08 19.04 2.32
CA SER A 46 9.09 20.10 2.36
C SER A 46 10.19 19.91 1.31
N PHE A 47 10.59 18.66 1.05
CA PHE A 47 11.73 18.36 0.16
C PHE A 47 11.34 17.63 -1.13
N GLY A 48 10.15 17.06 -1.21
CA GLY A 48 9.82 16.07 -2.24
C GLY A 48 10.42 14.70 -1.92
N VAL A 49 9.82 13.65 -2.48
CA VAL A 49 10.14 12.26 -2.12
C VAL A 49 11.58 11.85 -2.45
N ILE A 50 12.10 12.29 -3.59
CA ILE A 50 13.46 11.98 -4.06
C ILE A 50 14.49 12.66 -3.15
N GLN A 51 14.38 13.98 -2.95
CA GLN A 51 15.33 14.71 -2.14
C GLN A 51 15.26 14.30 -0.66
N ALA A 52 14.07 14.02 -0.12
CA ALA A 52 13.90 13.49 1.23
C ALA A 52 14.66 12.17 1.43
N TYR A 53 14.60 11.28 0.43
CA TYR A 53 15.35 10.01 0.44
C TYR A 53 16.87 10.23 0.40
N LEU A 54 17.35 11.07 -0.52
CA LEU A 54 18.78 11.38 -0.64
C LEU A 54 19.34 12.04 0.63
N ASN A 55 18.61 13.00 1.18
CA ASN A 55 18.97 13.67 2.44
C ASN A 55 19.05 12.66 3.60
N PHE A 56 18.09 11.73 3.68
CA PHE A 56 18.10 10.68 4.69
C PHE A 56 19.31 9.76 4.53
N LEU A 57 19.59 9.25 3.31
CA LEU A 57 20.74 8.37 3.08
C LEU A 57 22.06 9.07 3.38
N LYS A 58 22.21 10.33 2.97
CA LYS A 58 23.40 11.14 3.28
C LYS A 58 23.59 11.27 4.80
N TRP A 59 22.52 11.52 5.54
CA TRP A 59 22.58 11.55 7.00
C TRP A 59 22.88 10.17 7.61
N PHE A 60 22.27 9.11 7.08
CA PHE A 60 22.37 7.75 7.60
C PHE A 60 23.75 7.12 7.36
N ASN A 61 24.44 7.52 6.29
CA ASN A 61 25.81 7.06 6.01
C ASN A 61 26.83 7.49 7.08
N ASN A 62 26.50 8.45 7.96
CA ASN A 62 27.37 8.81 9.08
C ASN A 62 27.48 7.70 10.15
N PHE A 63 26.58 6.70 10.15
CA PHE A 63 26.60 5.61 11.13
C PHE A 63 27.62 4.50 10.80
N SER A 64 28.50 4.69 9.80
CA SER A 64 29.45 3.67 9.33
C SER A 64 28.76 2.33 9.02
N VAL A 65 27.55 2.41 8.45
CA VAL A 65 26.72 1.26 8.09
C VAL A 65 26.90 0.93 6.61
N ASP A 66 26.97 -0.36 6.30
CA ASP A 66 27.00 -0.85 4.92
C ASP A 66 25.59 -1.29 4.49
N VAL A 67 24.96 -0.47 3.62
CA VAL A 67 23.57 -0.69 3.18
C VAL A 67 23.56 -1.65 1.99
N GLN A 68 23.39 -2.93 2.28
CA GLN A 68 23.37 -4.00 1.28
C GLN A 68 22.15 -3.96 0.33
N SER A 69 20.97 -3.60 0.84
CA SER A 69 19.76 -3.49 0.03
C SER A 69 18.70 -2.61 0.69
N THR A 70 17.83 -2.02 -0.13
CA THR A 70 16.65 -1.29 0.34
C THR A 70 15.37 -1.94 -0.18
N LYS A 71 14.32 -1.93 0.65
CA LYS A 71 13.02 -2.54 0.33
C LYS A 71 11.93 -1.51 0.52
N LEU A 72 11.15 -1.25 -0.52
CA LEU A 72 9.99 -0.38 -0.43
C LEU A 72 8.81 -1.16 0.16
N SER A 73 8.35 -0.68 1.32
CA SER A 73 7.29 -1.36 2.08
C SER A 73 5.92 -0.73 1.89
N ARG A 74 5.89 0.58 1.63
CA ARG A 74 4.67 1.36 1.45
C ARG A 74 5.00 2.71 0.82
N VAL A 75 4.11 3.16 -0.06
CA VAL A 75 4.06 4.53 -0.57
C VAL A 75 2.63 5.03 -0.51
N ASP A 76 2.47 6.33 -0.25
CA ASP A 76 1.16 6.97 -0.17
C ASP A 76 1.08 8.16 -1.16
N PRO A 77 1.14 7.95 -2.51
CA PRO A 77 0.97 9.04 -3.47
C PRO A 77 -0.33 9.81 -3.21
N SER A 78 -0.25 11.13 -3.26
CA SER A 78 -1.40 11.99 -2.97
C SER A 78 -1.41 13.28 -3.76
N LEU A 79 -2.61 13.76 -4.05
CA LEU A 79 -2.90 15.08 -4.61
C LEU A 79 -3.71 15.89 -3.61
N ASP A 80 -3.30 17.13 -3.37
CA ASP A 80 -4.10 18.18 -2.75
C ASP A 80 -4.54 19.17 -3.81
N ALA A 81 -5.84 19.43 -3.90
CA ALA A 81 -6.39 20.38 -4.88
C ALA A 81 -7.63 21.08 -4.32
N ASP A 82 -7.75 22.38 -4.59
CA ASP A 82 -8.92 23.21 -4.26
C ASP A 82 -9.90 23.31 -5.44
N GLU A 83 -9.50 22.85 -6.62
CA GLU A 83 -10.33 22.84 -7.82
C GLU A 83 -11.13 21.54 -8.01
N ILE A 84 -11.03 20.64 -7.02
CA ILE A 84 -11.85 19.43 -6.89
C ILE A 84 -12.60 19.46 -5.56
N SER A 85 -13.87 19.06 -5.59
CA SER A 85 -14.69 18.87 -4.39
C SER A 85 -15.58 17.66 -4.53
N PHE A 86 -15.81 16.97 -3.43
CA PHE A 86 -16.59 15.75 -3.39
C PHE A 86 -17.82 15.90 -2.50
N LYS A 87 -18.91 15.29 -2.92
CA LYS A 87 -20.19 15.23 -2.22
C LYS A 87 -20.57 13.78 -2.01
N GLN A 88 -21.42 13.50 -1.02
CA GLN A 88 -21.89 12.13 -0.74
C GLN A 88 -22.43 11.42 -2.00
N LYS A 89 -23.18 12.14 -2.86
CA LYS A 89 -23.72 11.59 -4.12
C LYS A 89 -22.67 11.09 -5.11
N ASP A 90 -21.42 11.57 -5.02
CA ASP A 90 -20.33 11.11 -5.88
C ASP A 90 -20.02 9.62 -5.64
N ALA A 91 -20.41 9.05 -4.50
CA ALA A 91 -20.26 7.63 -4.22
C ALA A 91 -20.89 6.72 -5.30
N MET A 92 -22.01 7.16 -5.88
CA MET A 92 -22.69 6.43 -6.96
C MET A 92 -21.83 6.32 -8.22
N GLY A 93 -20.94 7.29 -8.44
CA GLY A 93 -20.05 7.35 -9.58
C GLY A 93 -18.70 6.65 -9.39
N ILE A 94 -18.42 6.13 -8.18
CA ILE A 94 -17.14 5.48 -7.90
C ILE A 94 -17.08 4.13 -8.61
N VAL A 95 -16.14 3.97 -9.54
CA VAL A 95 -15.81 2.71 -10.20
C VAL A 95 -14.44 2.25 -9.72
N THR A 96 -14.33 1.02 -9.24
CA THR A 96 -13.08 0.53 -8.62
C THR A 96 -12.91 -0.98 -8.76
N ARG A 97 -11.65 -1.43 -8.77
CA ARG A 97 -11.26 -2.85 -8.69
C ARG A 97 -11.27 -3.38 -7.24
N ALA A 98 -11.52 -2.54 -6.23
CA ALA A 98 -11.60 -2.96 -4.84
C ALA A 98 -12.94 -3.65 -4.50
N LYS A 99 -12.91 -4.61 -3.58
CA LYS A 99 -14.11 -5.34 -3.12
C LYS A 99 -15.01 -4.56 -2.15
N GLY A 100 -14.59 -3.39 -1.64
CA GLY A 100 -15.34 -2.65 -0.61
C GLY A 100 -15.16 -1.14 -0.66
N LYS A 101 -16.23 -0.41 -0.31
CA LYS A 101 -16.32 1.06 -0.27
C LYS A 101 -16.94 1.51 1.05
N THR A 102 -16.45 2.58 1.65
CA THR A 102 -16.97 3.17 2.89
C THR A 102 -17.08 4.68 2.73
N GLN A 103 -18.22 5.26 3.13
CA GLN A 103 -18.42 6.71 3.21
C GLN A 103 -18.14 7.19 4.64
N HIS A 104 -17.59 8.40 4.77
CA HIS A 104 -17.29 9.02 6.06
C HIS A 104 -18.07 10.32 6.26
N PHE A 105 -18.50 10.52 7.49
CA PHE A 105 -19.21 11.70 7.95
C PHE A 105 -18.57 12.20 9.25
N VAL A 106 -18.61 13.51 9.47
CA VAL A 106 -18.12 14.20 10.66
C VAL A 106 -19.28 15.00 11.26
N ASP A 107 -19.36 15.07 12.58
CA ASP A 107 -20.44 15.82 13.24
C ASP A 107 -20.25 17.33 13.03
N GLU A 108 -21.34 18.06 12.82
CA GLU A 108 -21.32 19.52 12.68
C GLU A 108 -21.18 20.19 14.05
N ILE A 109 -20.28 21.18 14.16
CA ILE A 109 -19.93 21.81 15.45
C ILE A 109 -21.07 22.70 15.98
N TYR A 110 -21.98 23.17 15.12
CA TYR A 110 -23.02 24.16 15.45
C TYR A 110 -24.46 23.69 15.16
N THR A 111 -24.61 22.47 14.67
CA THR A 111 -25.90 21.85 14.29
C THR A 111 -25.85 20.38 14.67
N SER A 112 -26.98 19.77 15.05
CA SER A 112 -27.09 18.34 15.36
C SER A 112 -27.00 17.45 14.09
N GLY A 113 -26.29 17.91 13.06
CA GLY A 113 -26.12 17.27 11.75
C GLY A 113 -24.77 16.59 11.57
N ARG A 114 -24.64 15.81 10.50
CA ARG A 114 -23.40 15.17 10.07
C ARG A 114 -23.02 15.67 8.67
N THR A 115 -21.86 16.29 8.52
CA THR A 115 -21.31 16.68 7.22
C THR A 115 -20.53 15.53 6.60
N PHE A 116 -20.71 15.32 5.30
CA PHE A 116 -19.88 14.40 4.52
C PHE A 116 -18.41 14.87 4.50
N SER A 117 -17.47 14.01 4.90
CA SER A 117 -16.05 14.36 4.99
C SER A 117 -15.16 13.61 3.99
N GLY A 118 -15.65 12.52 3.40
CA GLY A 118 -14.89 11.78 2.40
C GLY A 118 -15.26 10.31 2.21
N PHE A 119 -14.39 9.61 1.48
CA PHE A 119 -14.51 8.21 1.11
C PHE A 119 -13.26 7.42 1.53
N THR A 120 -13.45 6.13 1.76
CA THR A 120 -12.37 5.15 1.80
C THR A 120 -12.75 3.96 0.93
N VAL A 121 -11.83 3.53 0.07
CA VAL A 121 -12.06 2.44 -0.88
C VAL A 121 -10.94 1.42 -0.74
N GLY A 122 -11.29 0.13 -0.58
CA GLY A 122 -10.30 -0.96 -0.49
C GLY A 122 -9.68 -1.17 0.90
N ARG A 123 -10.37 -0.84 2.00
CA ARG A 123 -9.85 -1.08 3.36
C ARG A 123 -9.37 -2.53 3.54
N GLY A 124 -8.22 -2.70 4.21
CA GLY A 124 -7.63 -4.03 4.46
C GLY A 124 -6.85 -4.64 3.30
N ASN A 125 -6.86 -4.03 2.11
CA ASN A 125 -6.20 -4.59 0.93
C ASN A 125 -4.78 -4.01 0.71
N PRO A 126 -4.00 -4.56 -0.25
CA PRO A 126 -2.71 -4.00 -0.65
C PRO A 126 -2.77 -2.57 -1.20
N ILE A 127 -3.91 -2.15 -1.75
CA ILE A 127 -4.17 -0.78 -2.22
C ILE A 127 -5.42 -0.25 -1.49
N LEU A 128 -5.32 0.98 -0.99
CA LEU A 128 -6.37 1.70 -0.27
C LEU A 128 -6.42 3.14 -0.74
N ALA A 129 -7.58 3.63 -1.18
CA ALA A 129 -7.77 5.07 -1.44
C ALA A 129 -8.49 5.77 -0.30
N ARG A 130 -8.09 7.01 -0.06
CA ARG A 130 -8.75 7.99 0.81
C ARG A 130 -8.99 9.26 0.00
N ILE A 131 -10.24 9.69 -0.06
CA ILE A 131 -10.63 10.96 -0.67
C ILE A 131 -11.32 11.77 0.41
N TYR A 132 -10.77 12.90 0.84
CA TYR A 132 -11.32 13.62 2.01
C TYR A 132 -11.07 15.11 1.97
N ASN A 133 -11.91 15.86 2.68
CA ASN A 133 -11.73 17.30 2.87
C ASN A 133 -10.52 17.52 3.79
N LYS A 134 -9.40 17.92 3.18
CA LYS A 134 -8.12 18.07 3.87
C LYS A 134 -8.10 19.34 4.71
N THR A 135 -8.74 20.42 4.26
CA THR A 135 -8.92 21.64 5.06
C THR A 135 -9.60 21.33 6.40
N PHE A 136 -10.67 20.52 6.38
CA PHE A 136 -11.34 20.10 7.61
C PHE A 136 -10.43 19.24 8.50
N GLU A 137 -9.69 18.27 7.93
CA GLU A 137 -8.78 17.41 8.71
C GLU A 137 -7.63 18.19 9.37
N ILE A 138 -7.03 19.17 8.67
CA ILE A 138 -5.92 19.94 9.25
C ILE A 138 -6.38 20.90 10.33
N ASN A 139 -7.61 21.42 10.24
CA ASN A 139 -8.20 22.26 11.27
C ASN A 139 -8.40 21.47 12.57
N ASN A 140 -8.84 20.23 12.47
CA ASN A 140 -9.04 19.37 13.64
C ASN A 140 -7.75 18.76 14.18
N SER A 141 -6.77 18.46 13.32
CA SER A 141 -5.50 17.83 13.72
C SER A 141 -4.40 18.82 14.10
N GLY A 142 -4.62 20.13 13.91
CA GLY A 142 -3.64 21.19 14.20
C GLY A 142 -2.49 21.29 13.19
N LYS A 143 -2.55 20.60 12.05
CA LYS A 143 -1.49 20.59 11.02
C LYS A 143 -1.60 21.80 10.09
N LEU A 144 -1.68 23.00 10.66
CA LEU A 144 -1.95 24.23 9.92
C LEU A 144 -0.83 24.63 8.95
N TRP A 145 0.38 24.10 9.10
CA TRP A 145 1.51 24.28 8.17
C TRP A 145 1.21 23.86 6.72
N PHE A 146 0.19 23.02 6.49
CA PHE A 146 -0.29 22.73 5.13
C PHE A 146 -0.79 23.98 4.40
N ARG A 147 -1.36 24.95 5.11
CA ARG A 147 -1.89 26.17 4.52
C ARG A 147 -0.80 26.98 3.82
N ASP A 148 0.39 27.05 4.40
CA ASP A 148 1.51 27.80 3.83
C ASP A 148 2.01 27.13 2.55
N ILE A 149 2.06 25.79 2.53
CA ILE A 149 2.38 25.03 1.31
C ILE A 149 1.35 25.30 0.22
N TRP A 150 0.06 25.23 0.55
CA TRP A 150 -1.00 25.46 -0.42
C TRP A 150 -0.99 26.89 -0.96
N ARG A 151 -0.79 27.91 -0.11
CA ARG A 151 -0.64 29.32 -0.53
C ARG A 151 0.51 29.50 -1.50
N ASN A 152 1.66 28.91 -1.20
CA ASN A 152 2.84 28.96 -2.07
C ASN A 152 2.63 28.24 -3.42
N ASN A 153 1.57 27.42 -3.53
CA ASN A 153 1.18 26.70 -4.75
C ASN A 153 -0.14 27.21 -5.34
N GLY A 154 -0.58 28.43 -5.00
CA GLY A 154 -1.70 29.10 -5.67
C GLY A 154 -3.10 28.75 -5.14
N TRP A 155 -3.21 28.27 -3.90
CA TRP A 155 -4.50 27.98 -3.27
C TRP A 155 -5.40 29.21 -3.12
N ASP A 156 -6.65 29.10 -3.58
CA ASP A 156 -7.73 30.04 -3.26
C ASP A 156 -8.26 29.76 -1.85
N GLU A 157 -7.89 30.60 -0.88
CA GLU A 157 -8.26 30.43 0.53
C GLU A 157 -9.78 30.40 0.80
N ASN A 158 -10.60 30.79 -0.18
CA ASN A 158 -12.06 30.69 -0.09
C ASN A 158 -12.58 29.28 -0.43
N LYS A 159 -11.73 28.39 -0.96
CA LYS A 159 -12.08 27.03 -1.35
C LYS A 159 -11.47 26.00 -0.41
N PRO A 160 -12.21 24.92 -0.07
CA PRO A 160 -11.63 23.81 0.67
C PRO A 160 -10.70 22.99 -0.22
N VAL A 161 -9.56 22.59 0.31
CA VAL A 161 -8.65 21.63 -0.30
C VAL A 161 -9.14 20.21 -0.03
N TRP A 162 -9.24 19.42 -1.09
CA TRP A 162 -9.52 17.99 -1.03
C TRP A 162 -8.26 17.19 -1.35
N ARG A 163 -8.02 16.14 -0.56
CA ARG A 163 -6.95 15.18 -0.82
C ARG A 163 -7.49 13.94 -1.50
N VAL A 164 -6.83 13.49 -2.55
CA VAL A 164 -6.92 12.12 -3.08
C VAL A 164 -5.61 11.40 -2.78
N GLU A 165 -5.66 10.34 -1.98
CA GLU A 165 -4.46 9.63 -1.50
C GLU A 165 -4.63 8.12 -1.71
N PHE A 166 -3.59 7.48 -2.25
CA PHE A 166 -3.53 6.03 -2.42
C PHE A 166 -2.41 5.44 -1.58
N GLN A 167 -2.78 4.66 -0.57
CA GLN A 167 -1.82 3.84 0.14
C GLN A 167 -1.59 2.54 -0.63
N VAL A 168 -0.35 2.33 -1.09
CA VAL A 168 0.11 1.12 -1.79
C VAL A 168 1.12 0.38 -0.90
N ARG A 169 0.79 -0.84 -0.49
CA ARG A 169 1.63 -1.68 0.37
C ARG A 169 2.53 -2.61 -0.43
N ARG A 170 3.56 -3.13 0.23
CA ARG A 170 4.60 -4.01 -0.32
C ARG A 170 4.10 -5.08 -1.28
N GLN A 171 3.01 -5.76 -0.97
CA GLN A 171 2.46 -6.79 -1.87
C GLN A 171 2.14 -6.19 -3.24
N ALA A 172 1.41 -5.08 -3.31
CA ALA A 172 1.08 -4.43 -4.57
C ALA A 172 2.33 -3.86 -5.25
N LEU A 173 3.28 -3.30 -4.48
CA LEU A 173 4.55 -2.79 -5.03
C LEU A 173 5.35 -3.88 -5.74
N ILE A 174 5.39 -5.08 -5.17
CA ILE A 174 6.02 -6.24 -5.79
C ILE A 174 5.25 -6.65 -7.07
N GLU A 175 3.92 -6.69 -7.02
CA GLU A 175 3.06 -7.01 -8.17
C GLU A 175 3.16 -5.98 -9.32
N PHE A 176 3.60 -4.76 -9.03
CA PHE A 176 3.88 -3.70 -10.00
C PHE A 176 5.34 -3.69 -10.51
N GLY A 177 6.20 -4.56 -9.96
CA GLY A 177 7.63 -4.56 -10.29
C GLY A 177 8.40 -3.35 -9.74
N ILE A 178 7.97 -2.77 -8.61
CA ILE A 178 8.61 -1.63 -7.92
C ILE A 178 8.98 -1.97 -6.46
N PRO A 179 9.78 -3.03 -6.19
CA PRO A 179 10.11 -3.46 -4.83
C PRO A 179 11.11 -2.56 -4.10
N THR A 180 11.76 -1.61 -4.77
CA THR A 180 12.80 -0.71 -4.25
C THR A 180 12.42 0.75 -4.47
N PHE A 181 13.13 1.67 -3.80
CA PHE A 181 12.89 3.10 -3.97
C PHE A 181 13.24 3.59 -5.37
N ASP A 182 14.38 3.18 -5.92
CA ASP A 182 14.86 3.65 -7.23
C ASP A 182 13.86 3.32 -8.34
N LEU A 183 13.37 2.06 -8.35
CA LEU A 183 12.34 1.63 -9.29
C LEU A 183 11.01 2.39 -9.10
N PHE A 184 10.69 2.82 -7.88
CA PHE A 184 9.52 3.66 -7.64
C PHE A 184 9.75 5.09 -8.12
N ALA A 185 10.94 5.67 -7.90
CA ALA A 185 11.27 7.01 -8.38
C ALA A 185 11.13 7.11 -9.91
N ASP A 186 11.53 6.05 -10.62
CA ASP A 186 11.42 5.94 -12.08
C ASP A 186 9.98 5.70 -12.58
N LYS A 187 9.09 5.14 -11.74
CA LYS A 187 7.74 4.66 -12.14
C LYS A 187 6.57 5.30 -11.39
N GLN A 188 6.81 6.39 -10.66
CA GLN A 188 5.79 7.00 -9.80
C GLN A 188 4.59 7.53 -10.60
N ASP A 189 4.84 7.97 -11.83
CA ASP A 189 3.83 8.54 -12.74
C ASP A 189 2.91 7.45 -13.30
N GLU A 190 3.49 6.34 -13.78
CA GLU A 190 2.78 5.17 -14.27
C GLU A 190 1.99 4.50 -13.13
N LEU A 191 2.53 4.52 -11.90
CA LEU A 191 1.81 4.08 -10.72
C LEU A 191 0.58 4.95 -10.48
N TRP A 192 0.73 6.28 -10.53
CA TRP A 192 -0.41 7.20 -10.39
C TRP A 192 -1.45 7.02 -11.50
N ALA A 193 -1.01 6.84 -12.74
CA ALA A 193 -1.86 6.53 -13.88
C ALA A 193 -2.67 5.25 -13.61
N TYR A 194 -2.05 4.16 -13.16
CA TYR A 194 -2.79 2.95 -12.79
C TYR A 194 -3.80 3.20 -11.66
N LEU A 195 -3.39 3.91 -10.60
CA LEU A 195 -4.24 4.14 -9.44
C LEU A 195 -5.51 4.95 -9.79
N THR A 196 -5.38 5.92 -10.70
CA THR A 196 -6.44 6.89 -11.05
C THR A 196 -7.19 6.58 -12.34
N GLN A 197 -6.65 5.74 -13.23
CA GLN A 197 -7.28 5.35 -14.49
C GLN A 197 -7.91 3.95 -14.38
N GLU A 198 -7.19 3.00 -13.81
CA GLU A 198 -7.55 1.58 -13.81
C GLU A 198 -8.14 1.09 -12.49
N TRP A 199 -7.56 1.52 -11.36
CA TRP A 199 -7.93 0.98 -10.05
C TRP A 199 -9.11 1.71 -9.40
N LEU A 200 -9.16 3.04 -9.52
CA LEU A 200 -10.24 3.88 -9.00
C LEU A 200 -10.51 5.02 -9.98
N SER A 201 -11.78 5.20 -10.35
CA SER A 201 -12.22 6.38 -11.10
C SER A 201 -13.57 6.91 -10.62
N LEU A 202 -13.79 8.21 -10.82
CA LEU A 202 -15.10 8.83 -10.59
C LEU A 202 -15.75 9.18 -11.93
N ARG A 203 -16.87 8.52 -12.22
CA ARG A 203 -17.61 8.59 -13.48
C ARG A 203 -19.04 9.06 -13.24
N LYS A 204 -19.68 9.59 -14.28
CA LYS A 204 -21.09 10.03 -14.25
C LYS A 204 -21.99 8.85 -14.63
N PRO A 205 -22.85 8.35 -13.71
CA PRO A 205 -23.84 7.33 -14.06
C PRO A 205 -24.77 7.84 -15.17
N CYS A 206 -24.93 7.04 -16.23
CA CYS A 206 -25.77 7.39 -17.38
C CYS A 206 -26.57 6.21 -17.96
N SER A 207 -26.34 5.00 -17.47
CA SER A 207 -27.03 3.77 -17.88
C SER A 207 -26.70 2.65 -16.90
N ASP A 208 -27.34 1.49 -17.02
CA ASP A 208 -27.00 0.31 -16.21
C ASP A 208 -25.60 -0.24 -16.51
N ASN A 209 -25.11 -0.03 -17.74
CA ASN A 209 -23.76 -0.45 -18.11
C ASN A 209 -22.70 0.57 -17.66
N ILE A 210 -21.89 0.19 -16.66
CA ILE A 210 -20.81 1.00 -16.08
C ILE A 210 -19.75 1.38 -17.13
N SER A 211 -19.50 0.54 -18.15
CA SER A 211 -18.48 0.85 -19.17
C SER A 211 -18.83 2.08 -20.02
N ARG A 212 -20.12 2.45 -20.09
CA ARG A 212 -20.59 3.65 -20.80
C ARG A 212 -20.46 4.93 -19.97
N TRP A 213 -20.17 4.81 -18.67
CA TRP A 213 -20.10 5.97 -17.79
C TRP A 213 -18.87 6.83 -18.12
N LYS A 214 -19.13 8.10 -18.45
CA LYS A 214 -18.09 9.06 -18.78
C LYS A 214 -17.34 9.52 -17.54
N LEU A 215 -16.04 9.77 -17.69
CA LEU A 215 -15.21 10.32 -16.61
C LEU A 215 -15.69 11.73 -16.22
N THR A 216 -15.71 12.02 -14.93
CA THR A 216 -16.09 13.35 -14.43
C THR A 216 -14.96 14.36 -14.62
N THR A 217 -15.30 15.64 -14.81
CA THR A 217 -14.30 16.72 -14.96
C THR A 217 -13.37 16.83 -13.77
N LYS A 218 -13.88 16.65 -12.55
CA LYS A 218 -13.03 16.64 -11.35
C LYS A 218 -12.03 15.48 -11.33
N TRP A 219 -12.41 14.32 -11.85
CA TRP A 219 -11.48 13.18 -11.90
C TRP A 219 -10.45 13.29 -13.02
N MET A 220 -10.79 13.96 -14.13
CA MET A 220 -9.79 14.32 -15.15
C MET A 220 -8.66 15.17 -14.57
N LYS A 221 -8.96 16.08 -13.64
CA LYS A 221 -7.93 16.84 -12.92
C LYS A 221 -7.05 15.94 -12.05
N VAL A 222 -7.66 14.99 -11.32
CA VAL A 222 -6.92 14.00 -10.51
C VAL A 222 -5.95 13.18 -11.37
N GLN A 223 -6.39 12.71 -12.54
CA GLN A 223 -5.55 11.91 -13.44
C GLN A 223 -4.35 12.69 -14.01
N ARG A 224 -4.50 14.01 -14.20
CA ARG A 224 -3.47 14.88 -14.80
C ARG A 224 -2.56 15.57 -13.79
N ALA A 225 -2.71 15.26 -12.51
CA ALA A 225 -2.10 16.06 -11.46
C ALA A 225 -0.58 15.87 -11.30
N ILE A 226 -0.05 14.70 -11.69
CA ILE A 226 1.37 14.37 -11.48
C ILE A 226 2.20 14.59 -12.75
N THR A 227 1.56 14.58 -13.93
CA THR A 227 2.28 14.62 -15.20
C THR A 227 1.73 15.67 -16.17
N ASN A 228 2.63 16.39 -16.84
CA ASN A 228 2.30 17.22 -18.00
C ASN A 228 2.05 16.37 -19.27
N TYR A 229 2.33 15.06 -19.21
CA TYR A 229 2.13 14.08 -20.29
C TYR A 229 1.26 12.91 -19.82
N SER A 230 0.65 12.18 -20.74
CA SER A 230 -0.16 10.99 -20.40
C SER A 230 0.76 9.80 -20.19
N ALA A 231 1.12 9.49 -18.94
CA ALA A 231 1.85 8.27 -18.62
C ALA A 231 0.94 7.03 -18.81
N GLU A 232 1.51 5.96 -19.37
CA GLU A 232 0.81 4.68 -19.51
C GLU A 232 0.68 3.98 -18.14
N PRO A 233 -0.50 3.48 -17.76
CA PRO A 233 -0.69 2.77 -16.49
C PRO A 233 0.22 1.54 -16.32
N LEU A 234 0.77 1.35 -15.11
CA LEU A 234 1.47 0.11 -14.76
C LEU A 234 0.58 -1.13 -14.91
N ILE A 235 1.19 -2.23 -15.33
CA ILE A 235 0.55 -3.55 -15.30
C ILE A 235 0.74 -4.15 -13.90
N ARG A 236 -0.33 -4.68 -13.33
CA ARG A 236 -0.32 -5.37 -12.02
C ARG A 236 -0.39 -6.88 -12.21
N GLU A 237 0.68 -7.58 -11.87
CA GLU A 237 0.76 -9.05 -12.00
C GLU A 237 0.78 -9.75 -10.64
N THR A 238 -0.09 -10.74 -10.45
CA THR A 238 -0.07 -11.52 -9.20
C THR A 238 1.11 -12.49 -9.19
N ILE A 239 2.13 -12.21 -8.38
CA ILE A 239 3.31 -13.06 -8.24
C ILE A 239 2.99 -14.27 -7.35
N LYS A 240 2.79 -15.44 -7.96
CA LYS A 240 2.59 -16.73 -7.25
C LYS A 240 3.89 -17.38 -6.76
N GLN A 241 5.05 -16.84 -7.16
CA GLN A 241 6.35 -17.53 -7.07
C GLN A 241 6.89 -17.67 -5.64
N SER A 242 6.61 -16.71 -4.74
CA SER A 242 7.11 -16.77 -3.34
C SER A 242 6.55 -17.95 -2.54
N ASN A 243 5.37 -18.45 -2.94
CA ASN A 243 4.73 -19.58 -2.25
C ASN A 243 5.49 -20.89 -2.49
N LEU A 244 6.10 -21.08 -3.66
CA LEU A 244 6.77 -22.35 -3.97
C LEU A 244 8.01 -22.59 -3.11
N ILE A 245 8.91 -21.60 -3.03
CA ILE A 245 10.16 -21.73 -2.24
C ILE A 245 9.82 -21.91 -0.76
N GLN A 246 8.87 -21.13 -0.24
CA GLN A 246 8.43 -21.26 1.15
C GLN A 246 7.78 -22.63 1.44
N LEU A 247 6.96 -23.14 0.52
CA LEU A 247 6.37 -24.48 0.62
C LEU A 247 7.44 -25.58 0.55
N LEU A 248 8.49 -25.39 -0.27
CA LEU A 248 9.62 -26.33 -0.35
C LEU A 248 10.46 -26.32 0.94
N ASP A 249 10.69 -25.16 1.55
CA ASP A 249 11.42 -25.03 2.82
C ASP A 249 10.62 -25.67 3.97
N GLN A 250 9.31 -25.43 4.03
CA GLN A 250 8.41 -26.10 4.97
C GLN A 250 8.38 -27.62 4.76
N ALA A 251 8.29 -28.06 3.50
CA ALA A 251 8.34 -29.48 3.17
C ALA A 251 9.66 -30.12 3.61
N SER A 252 10.78 -29.43 3.41
CA SER A 252 12.12 -29.89 3.80
C SER A 252 12.23 -30.04 5.32
N GLY A 253 11.75 -29.07 6.10
CA GLY A 253 11.69 -29.18 7.57
C GLY A 253 10.86 -30.38 8.04
N LEU A 254 9.68 -30.59 7.45
CA LEU A 254 8.85 -31.76 7.74
C LEU A 254 9.53 -33.07 7.37
N PHE A 255 10.27 -33.11 6.25
CA PHE A 255 11.03 -34.30 5.85
C PHE A 255 12.16 -34.61 6.83
N MET A 256 12.86 -33.61 7.33
CA MET A 256 13.88 -33.79 8.37
C MET A 256 13.27 -34.36 9.66
N SER A 257 12.08 -33.92 10.07
CA SER A 257 11.37 -34.49 11.23
C SER A 257 10.97 -35.96 11.01
N VAL A 258 10.52 -36.31 9.79
CA VAL A 258 10.19 -37.71 9.45
C VAL A 258 11.46 -38.59 9.42
N ALA A 259 12.57 -38.08 8.88
CA ALA A 259 13.85 -38.78 8.85
C ALA A 259 14.33 -39.09 10.28
N ALA A 260 14.27 -38.08 11.17
CA ALA A 260 14.65 -38.23 12.58
C ALA A 260 13.81 -39.29 13.32
N LEU A 261 12.48 -39.36 13.06
CA LEU A 261 11.60 -40.34 13.69
C LEU A 261 11.69 -41.74 13.09
N SER A 262 12.15 -41.87 11.84
CA SER A 262 12.23 -43.16 11.14
C SER A 262 13.60 -43.82 11.22
N ASN A 263 14.57 -43.23 11.94
CA ASN A 263 15.93 -43.74 12.12
C ASN A 263 16.60 -44.07 10.77
N HIS A 264 16.36 -43.22 9.77
CA HIS A 264 16.84 -43.39 8.40
C HIS A 264 17.73 -42.21 8.01
N ASP A 265 19.01 -42.48 7.76
CA ASP A 265 20.01 -41.46 7.38
C ASP A 265 20.03 -41.15 5.88
N SER A 266 19.17 -41.79 5.07
CA SER A 266 19.18 -41.68 3.61
C SER A 266 17.96 -40.93 3.08
N PRO A 267 18.20 -39.82 2.32
CA PRO A 267 17.18 -39.05 1.60
C PRO A 267 16.19 -39.87 0.77
N GLU A 268 16.69 -40.91 0.12
CA GLU A 268 15.98 -41.72 -0.85
C GLU A 268 14.88 -42.56 -0.20
N ARG A 269 15.08 -42.94 1.07
CA ARG A 269 14.21 -43.89 1.78
C ARG A 269 12.92 -43.22 2.27
N TYR A 270 12.99 -42.01 2.83
CA TYR A 270 11.78 -41.28 3.21
C TYR A 270 11.00 -40.76 1.99
N ILE A 271 11.68 -40.36 0.90
CA ILE A 271 11.01 -39.97 -0.36
C ILE A 271 10.09 -41.09 -0.85
N LYS A 272 10.50 -42.36 -0.73
CA LYS A 272 9.68 -43.52 -1.09
C LYS A 272 8.42 -43.64 -0.22
N ILE A 273 8.53 -43.44 1.09
CA ILE A 273 7.38 -43.46 2.03
C ILE A 273 6.39 -42.33 1.70
N ILE A 274 6.91 -41.12 1.49
CA ILE A 274 6.09 -39.95 1.16
C ILE A 274 5.40 -40.11 -0.20
N ARG A 275 6.08 -40.68 -1.21
CA ARG A 275 5.46 -40.97 -2.51
C ARG A 275 4.21 -41.83 -2.35
N VAL A 276 4.24 -42.85 -1.49
CA VAL A 276 3.07 -43.71 -1.21
C VAL A 276 1.95 -42.91 -0.52
N VAL A 277 2.27 -42.13 0.53
CA VAL A 277 1.28 -41.33 1.27
C VAL A 277 0.63 -40.28 0.38
N VAL A 278 1.41 -39.55 -0.42
CA VAL A 278 0.91 -38.53 -1.34
C VAL A 278 0.02 -39.15 -2.41
N ARG A 279 0.43 -40.29 -2.99
CA ARG A 279 -0.38 -41.03 -3.97
C ARG A 279 -1.72 -41.45 -3.39
N ASN A 280 -1.74 -41.97 -2.17
CA ASN A 280 -2.97 -42.37 -1.48
C ASN A 280 -3.89 -41.17 -1.20
N LYS A 281 -3.35 -40.03 -0.74
CA LYS A 281 -4.12 -38.79 -0.56
C LYS A 281 -4.70 -38.26 -1.87
N ALA A 282 -3.94 -38.32 -2.97
CA ALA A 282 -4.40 -37.87 -4.28
C ALA A 282 -5.55 -38.72 -4.83
N ILE A 283 -5.46 -40.05 -4.64
CA ILE A 283 -6.54 -40.99 -5.00
C ILE A 283 -7.80 -40.67 -4.19
N LYS A 284 -7.68 -40.52 -2.86
CA LYS A 284 -8.80 -40.19 -1.97
C LYS A 284 -9.46 -38.85 -2.34
N LYS A 285 -8.67 -37.84 -2.72
CA LYS A 285 -9.18 -36.54 -3.19
C LYS A 285 -9.96 -36.67 -4.51
N LYS A 286 -9.49 -37.48 -5.46
CA LYS A 286 -10.22 -37.76 -6.71
C LYS A 286 -11.54 -38.47 -6.45
N ILE A 287 -11.55 -39.47 -5.57
CA ILE A 287 -12.78 -40.19 -5.18
C ILE A 287 -13.79 -39.24 -4.54
N ASN A 288 -13.36 -38.42 -3.57
CA ASN A 288 -14.25 -37.44 -2.92
C ASN A 288 -14.82 -36.40 -3.89
N HIS A 289 -14.03 -35.98 -4.89
CA HIS A 289 -14.51 -35.05 -5.92
C HIS A 289 -15.53 -35.69 -6.88
N LEU A 290 -15.39 -36.99 -7.16
CA LEU A 290 -16.36 -37.75 -7.95
C LEU A 290 -17.67 -37.99 -7.19
N ILE A 291 -17.60 -38.22 -5.88
CA ILE A 291 -18.77 -38.35 -5.00
C ILE A 291 -19.50 -37.00 -4.87
N ALA A 292 -18.77 -35.90 -4.71
CA ALA A 292 -19.36 -34.55 -4.60
C ALA A 292 -19.96 -34.00 -5.90
N LYS A 293 -19.71 -34.63 -7.07
CA LYS A 293 -20.34 -34.32 -8.36
C LYS A 293 -21.58 -35.15 -8.66
N ARG A 294 -21.85 -36.19 -7.86
CA ARG A 294 -23.02 -37.08 -7.99
C ARG A 294 -24.18 -36.72 -7.06
N ASN A 295 -23.96 -35.79 -6.13
CA ASN A 295 -24.97 -35.12 -5.31
C ASN A 295 -25.16 -33.69 -5.81
#